data_AF-A0A5B6X5Q6-F1
#
_entry.id   AF-A0A5B6X5Q6-F1
#
_cell.length_a   1.000
_cell.length_b   1.000
_cell.length_c   1.000
_cell.angle_alpha   90.00
_cell.angle_beta   90.00
_cell.angle_gamma   90.00
#
_symmetry.space_group_name_H-M   'P 1'
#
loop_
_entity.id
_entity.type
_entity.pdbx_description
1 polymer ?
#
loop_
_entity_poly.entity_id
_entity_poly.type
_entity_poly.pdbx_seq_one_letter_code
_entity_poly.pdbx_strand_id
1 'polypeptide(L)'
;MSTLTLLVYLLSFLVNNKFLSIVRTKNSKGGCRVLLCLKRALRIANAAQQMASIARDSSGPVTLFVEILNKYLYYFEKGNKQITAAAIQHLIELINTEMQSDSATSDAFLASTLRYIQFQKQRGGVMGAKFESIKL
;
A
#
# COMPACT_ATOMS: atom_id res chain seq x y z
N MET A 1 18.58 25.46 -2.47
CA MET A 1 18.05 24.27 -1.77
C MET A 1 17.89 24.64 -0.31
N SER A 2 16.67 24.96 0.11
CA SER A 2 16.35 25.47 1.45
C SER A 2 16.60 24.39 2.50
N THR A 3 17.08 24.75 3.69
CA THR A 3 17.21 23.86 4.86
C THR A 3 15.90 23.12 5.18
N LEU A 4 14.75 23.74 4.87
CA LEU A 4 13.42 23.12 4.96
C LEU A 4 13.27 21.90 4.04
N THR A 5 13.79 21.97 2.81
CA THR A 5 13.71 20.88 1.82
C THR A 5 14.52 19.68 2.30
N LEU A 6 15.73 19.91 2.83
CA LEU A 6 16.57 18.86 3.40
C LEU A 6 15.93 18.18 4.61
N LEU A 7 15.22 18.95 5.46
CA LEU A 7 14.53 18.42 6.63
C LEU A 7 13.31 17.58 6.24
N VAL A 8 12.57 17.99 5.20
CA VAL A 8 11.49 17.19 4.60
C VAL A 8 12.02 15.92 3.94
N TYR A 9 13.12 15.99 3.19
CA TYR A 9 13.75 14.81 2.59
C TYR A 9 14.29 13.84 3.64
N LEU A 10 14.91 14.34 4.72
CA LEU A 10 15.44 13.50 5.80
C LEU A 10 14.31 12.83 6.59
N LEU A 11 13.21 13.56 6.85
CA LEU A 11 12.00 13.00 7.47
C LEU A 11 11.35 11.97 6.56
N SER A 12 11.15 12.25 5.28
CA SER A 12 10.65 11.30 4.29
C SER A 12 11.55 10.07 4.18
N PHE A 13 12.88 10.24 4.18
CA PHE A 13 13.83 9.13 4.14
C PHE A 13 13.83 8.29 5.42
N LEU A 14 13.80 8.90 6.61
CA LEU A 14 13.69 8.21 7.89
C LEU A 14 12.36 7.47 8.02
N VAL A 15 11.28 8.11 7.57
CA VAL A 15 9.95 7.53 7.50
C VAL A 15 9.96 6.33 6.55
N ASN A 16 10.51 6.47 5.35
CA ASN A 16 10.63 5.41 4.35
C ASN A 16 11.48 4.24 4.86
N ASN A 17 12.63 4.46 5.51
CA ASN A 17 13.49 3.39 6.03
C ASN A 17 12.84 2.64 7.19
N LYS A 18 12.21 3.35 8.13
CA LYS A 18 11.51 2.72 9.27
C LYS A 18 10.22 2.01 8.81
N PHE A 19 9.55 2.54 7.79
CA PHE A 19 8.41 1.92 7.12
C PHE A 19 8.82 0.65 6.36
N LEU A 20 9.92 0.69 5.59
CA LEU A 20 10.45 -0.46 4.88
C LEU A 20 10.76 -1.60 5.84
N SER A 21 11.29 -1.29 7.03
CA SER A 21 11.51 -2.27 8.09
C SER A 21 10.19 -2.90 8.57
N ILE A 22 9.13 -2.10 8.78
CA ILE A 22 7.79 -2.59 9.16
C ILE A 22 7.17 -3.45 8.05
N VAL A 23 7.27 -3.05 6.78
CA VAL A 23 6.72 -3.81 5.64
C VAL A 23 7.57 -5.06 5.34
N ARG A 24 8.89 -5.01 5.56
CA ARG A 24 9.82 -6.14 5.37
C ARG A 24 9.85 -7.11 6.56
N THR A 25 9.39 -6.74 7.75
CA THR A 25 9.36 -7.66 8.89
C THR A 25 8.53 -8.91 8.58
N LYS A 26 9.22 -10.04 8.38
CA LYS A 26 8.60 -11.36 8.24
C LYS A 26 7.93 -11.75 9.56
N ASN A 27 6.61 -11.84 9.49
CA ASN A 27 5.61 -12.35 10.42
C ASN A 27 6.12 -13.12 11.68
N SER A 28 5.94 -12.53 12.87
CA SER A 28 5.99 -13.25 14.15
C SER A 28 4.57 -13.64 14.58
N LYS A 29 4.14 -14.85 14.20
CA LYS A 29 3.11 -15.73 14.80
C LYS A 29 1.75 -15.17 15.29
N GLY A 30 1.33 -13.95 14.96
CA GLY A 30 0.03 -13.41 15.39
C GLY A 30 -0.67 -12.57 14.32
N GLY A 31 -1.78 -13.07 13.77
CA GLY A 31 -2.57 -12.37 12.74
C GLY A 31 -3.03 -10.95 13.15
N CYS A 32 -3.17 -10.68 14.45
CA CYS A 32 -3.50 -9.36 15.00
C CYS A 32 -2.38 -8.33 14.85
N ARG A 33 -1.12 -8.78 14.97
CA ARG A 33 0.06 -7.90 14.83
C ARG A 33 0.26 -7.48 13.38
N VAL A 34 -0.09 -8.35 12.43
CA VAL A 34 0.04 -8.10 10.98
C VAL A 34 -0.88 -6.95 10.55
N LEU A 35 -2.17 -6.98 10.91
CA LEU A 35 -3.10 -5.89 10.58
C LEU A 35 -2.68 -4.56 11.24
N LEU A 36 -2.21 -4.60 12.49
CA LEU A 36 -1.73 -3.40 13.19
C LEU A 36 -0.50 -2.80 12.50
N CYS A 37 0.47 -3.63 12.12
CA CYS A 37 1.66 -3.21 11.36
C CYS A 37 1.27 -2.62 10.01
N LEU A 38 0.34 -3.25 9.29
CA LEU A 38 -0.15 -2.80 8.00
C LEU A 38 -0.92 -1.46 8.09
N LYS A 39 -1.78 -1.30 9.11
CA LYS A 39 -2.46 -0.01 9.39
C LYS A 39 -1.47 1.08 9.77
N ARG A 40 -0.46 0.76 10.57
CA ARG A 40 0.60 1.70 10.96
C ARG A 40 1.43 2.11 9.75
N ALA A 41 1.80 1.15 8.90
CA ALA A 41 2.44 1.41 7.63
C ALA A 41 1.59 2.38 6.79
N LEU A 42 0.30 2.07 6.57
CA LEU A 42 -0.58 2.94 5.78
C LEU A 42 -0.67 4.38 6.31
N ARG A 43 -0.80 4.57 7.64
CA ARG A 43 -0.79 5.92 8.24
C ARG A 43 0.52 6.66 7.98
N ILE A 44 1.64 5.95 8.07
CA ILE A 44 2.97 6.51 7.84
C ILE A 44 3.14 6.88 6.36
N ALA A 45 2.68 6.04 5.43
CA ALA A 45 2.69 6.34 4.00
C ALA A 45 1.87 7.59 3.67
N ASN A 46 0.65 7.69 4.21
CA ASN A 46 -0.21 8.87 4.03
C ASN A 46 0.43 10.16 4.62
N ALA A 47 1.05 10.07 5.80
CA ALA A 47 1.77 11.20 6.38
C ALA A 47 3.00 11.61 5.57
N ALA A 48 3.77 10.64 5.06
CA ALA A 48 4.91 10.89 4.18
C ALA A 48 4.46 11.58 2.89
N GLN A 49 3.32 11.17 2.35
CA GLN A 49 2.77 11.74 1.14
C GLN A 49 2.24 13.17 1.34
N GLN A 50 1.56 13.46 2.45
CA GLN A 50 1.15 14.83 2.81
C GLN A 50 2.37 15.75 2.99
N MET A 51 3.49 15.24 3.47
CA MET A 51 4.73 16.02 3.54
C MET A 51 5.40 16.18 2.17
N ALA A 52 5.31 15.16 1.32
CA ALA A 52 5.83 15.20 -0.04
C ALA A 52 5.04 16.19 -0.92
N SER A 53 3.72 16.27 -0.79
CA SER A 53 2.89 17.22 -1.55
C SER A 53 3.12 18.69 -1.16
N ILE A 54 3.56 18.96 0.08
CA ILE A 54 3.98 20.29 0.53
C ILE A 54 5.31 20.70 -0.11
N ALA A 55 6.20 19.73 -0.36
CA ALA A 55 7.40 19.93 -1.17
C ALA A 55 7.01 19.79 -2.66
N ARG A 56 6.56 20.90 -3.27
CA ARG A 56 6.01 21.09 -4.64
C ARG A 56 6.59 20.29 -5.83
N ASP A 57 7.64 19.49 -5.65
CA ASP A 57 8.31 18.70 -6.69
C ASP A 57 8.53 17.23 -6.31
N SER A 58 7.96 16.72 -5.22
CA SER A 58 8.12 15.32 -4.82
C SER A 58 6.77 14.64 -4.68
N SER A 59 6.48 13.73 -5.60
CA SER A 59 5.17 13.11 -5.63
C SER A 59 5.04 11.90 -4.68
N GLY A 60 5.80 11.80 -3.60
CA GLY A 60 5.68 10.66 -2.68
C GLY A 60 5.91 9.29 -3.34
N PRO A 61 6.20 8.23 -2.57
CA PRO A 61 6.50 6.95 -3.18
C PRO A 61 5.20 6.13 -3.33
N VAL A 62 4.44 6.38 -4.39
CA VAL A 62 3.23 5.58 -4.75
C VAL A 62 3.53 4.07 -4.77
N THR A 63 4.75 3.71 -5.14
CA THR A 63 5.31 2.35 -5.06
C THR A 63 5.13 1.69 -3.69
N LEU A 64 5.20 2.45 -2.58
CA LEU A 64 5.02 1.90 -1.23
C LEU A 64 3.57 1.48 -0.95
N PHE A 65 2.60 2.22 -1.46
CA PHE A 65 1.21 1.83 -1.29
C PHE A 65 0.90 0.56 -2.08
N VAL A 66 1.47 0.40 -3.28
CA VAL A 66 1.36 -0.83 -4.07
C VAL A 66 2.03 -2.01 -3.35
N GLU A 67 3.19 -1.81 -2.71
CA GLU A 67 3.84 -2.83 -1.89
C GLU A 67 2.99 -3.23 -0.67
N ILE A 68 2.37 -2.26 0.02
CA ILE A 68 1.42 -2.53 1.11
C ILE A 68 0.25 -3.37 0.57
N LEU A 69 -0.34 -2.97 -0.56
CA LEU A 69 -1.45 -3.69 -1.18
C LEU A 69 -1.09 -5.14 -1.48
N ASN A 70 0.09 -5.37 -2.06
CA ASN A 70 0.59 -6.72 -2.31
C ASN A 70 0.74 -7.55 -1.02
N LYS A 71 1.09 -6.94 0.13
CA LYS A 71 1.10 -7.64 1.43
C LYS A 71 -0.31 -7.93 1.94
N TYR A 72 -1.26 -7.00 1.80
CA TYR A 72 -2.67 -7.26 2.13
C TYR A 72 -3.21 -8.45 1.34
N LEU A 73 -2.98 -8.47 0.03
CA LEU A 73 -3.37 -9.56 -0.86
C LEU A 73 -2.77 -10.91 -0.43
N TYR A 74 -1.47 -10.94 -0.13
CA TYR A 74 -0.80 -12.15 0.36
C TYR A 74 -1.45 -12.71 1.64
N TYR A 75 -1.73 -11.87 2.63
CA TYR A 75 -2.35 -12.33 3.88
C TYR A 75 -3.83 -12.67 3.73
N PHE A 76 -4.53 -12.01 2.81
CA PHE A 76 -5.91 -12.32 2.45
C PHE A 76 -6.02 -13.73 1.85
N GLU A 77 -5.10 -14.09 0.96
CA GLU A 77 -5.02 -15.42 0.34
C GLU A 77 -4.64 -16.52 1.33
N LYS A 78 -3.79 -16.21 2.32
CA LYS A 78 -3.47 -17.12 3.42
C LYS A 78 -4.64 -17.31 4.40
N GLY A 79 -5.78 -16.67 4.18
CA GLY A 79 -6.98 -16.84 5.00
C GLY A 79 -6.93 -16.10 6.34
N ASN A 80 -6.11 -15.06 6.45
CA ASN A 80 -6.06 -14.26 7.65
C ASN A 80 -7.36 -13.45 7.82
N LYS A 81 -8.22 -13.86 8.75
CA LYS A 81 -9.55 -13.25 9.02
C LYS A 81 -9.51 -11.75 9.35
N GLN A 82 -8.34 -11.24 9.75
CA GLN A 82 -8.16 -9.82 10.06
C GLN A 82 -8.01 -8.95 8.80
N ILE A 83 -7.67 -9.55 7.67
CA ILE A 83 -7.61 -8.86 6.38
C ILE A 83 -8.94 -9.08 5.68
N THR A 84 -9.67 -8.01 5.42
CA THR A 84 -10.99 -8.04 4.77
C THR A 84 -10.90 -7.49 3.35
N ALA A 85 -11.82 -7.93 2.48
CA ALA A 85 -11.97 -7.37 1.14
C ALA A 85 -12.21 -5.85 1.18
N ALA A 86 -12.96 -5.36 2.18
CA ALA A 86 -13.19 -3.93 2.39
C ALA A 86 -11.90 -3.14 2.69
N ALA A 87 -10.96 -3.72 3.44
CA ALA A 87 -9.68 -3.06 3.70
C ALA A 87 -8.81 -2.98 2.43
N ILE A 88 -8.87 -4.01 1.57
CA ILE A 88 -8.20 -4.03 0.27
C ILE A 88 -8.85 -3.00 -0.67
N GLN A 89 -10.18 -2.94 -0.72
CA GLN A 89 -10.95 -1.99 -1.50
C GLN A 89 -10.56 -0.54 -1.19
N HIS A 90 -10.61 -0.17 0.10
CA HIS A 90 -10.24 1.16 0.56
C HIS A 90 -8.79 1.49 0.19
N LEU A 91 -7.87 0.52 0.29
CA LEU A 91 -6.48 0.74 -0.09
C LEU A 91 -6.31 0.99 -1.60
N ILE A 92 -7.08 0.31 -2.45
CA ILE A 92 -7.07 0.53 -3.91
C ILE A 92 -7.62 1.93 -4.25
N GLU A 93 -8.73 2.33 -3.63
CA GLU A 93 -9.33 3.66 -3.81
C GLU A 93 -8.36 4.77 -3.39
N LEU A 94 -7.66 4.57 -2.27
CA LEU A 94 -6.63 5.49 -1.79
C LEU A 94 -5.51 5.58 -2.83
N ILE A 95 -4.94 4.45 -3.27
CA ILE A 95 -3.89 4.44 -4.30
C ILE A 95 -4.33 5.15 -5.58
N ASN A 96 -5.54 4.92 -6.07
CA ASN A 96 -6.07 5.58 -7.28
C ASN A 96 -6.19 7.10 -7.10
N THR A 97 -6.61 7.56 -5.92
CA THR A 97 -6.71 8.99 -5.60
C THR A 97 -5.33 9.64 -5.59
N GLU A 98 -4.34 8.94 -5.02
CA GLU A 98 -2.97 9.41 -4.94
C GLU A 98 -2.24 9.33 -6.30
N MET A 99 -2.55 8.35 -7.14
CA MET A 99 -1.98 8.16 -8.49
C MET A 99 -2.36 9.27 -9.47
N GLN A 100 -3.54 9.90 -9.30
CA GLN A 100 -3.91 11.07 -10.11
C GLN A 100 -2.96 12.26 -9.93
N SER A 101 -2.07 12.21 -8.93
CA SER A 101 -1.02 13.21 -8.68
C SER A 101 0.37 12.84 -9.21
N ASP A 102 0.62 11.61 -9.70
CA ASP A 102 1.98 11.10 -9.97
C ASP A 102 2.17 10.22 -11.23
N SER A 103 3.42 10.22 -11.72
CA SER A 103 4.04 9.60 -12.89
C SER A 103 3.62 8.19 -13.37
N ALA A 104 3.83 7.97 -14.68
CA ALA A 104 3.51 6.76 -15.46
C ALA A 104 4.14 5.43 -14.99
N THR A 105 5.23 5.46 -14.21
CA THR A 105 5.88 4.24 -13.69
C THR A 105 5.08 3.57 -12.58
N SER A 106 4.47 4.36 -11.71
CA SER A 106 3.62 3.87 -10.63
C SER A 106 2.31 3.26 -11.16
N ASP A 107 1.80 3.79 -12.28
CA ASP A 107 0.65 3.22 -12.99
C ASP A 107 0.91 1.78 -13.45
N ALA A 108 2.12 1.46 -13.92
CA ALA A 108 2.47 0.12 -14.39
C ALA A 108 2.45 -0.93 -13.27
N PHE A 109 2.94 -0.57 -12.08
CA PHE A 109 2.92 -1.46 -10.90
C PHE A 109 1.49 -1.68 -10.40
N LEU A 110 0.70 -0.61 -10.33
CA LEU A 110 -0.70 -0.71 -9.94
C LEU A 110 -1.50 -1.54 -10.95
N ALA A 111 -1.36 -1.28 -12.24
CA ALA A 111 -2.02 -2.04 -13.30
C ALA A 111 -1.69 -3.55 -13.22
N SER A 112 -0.44 -3.89 -12.90
CA SER A 112 -0.02 -5.27 -12.67
C SER A 112 -0.75 -5.90 -11.47
N THR A 113 -0.86 -5.19 -10.35
CA THR A 113 -1.59 -5.65 -9.16
C THR A 113 -3.10 -5.75 -9.40
N LEU A 114 -3.71 -4.82 -10.15
CA LEU A 114 -5.14 -4.90 -10.51
C LEU A 114 -5.43 -6.10 -11.43
N ARG A 115 -4.54 -6.36 -12.40
CA ARG A 115 -4.63 -7.55 -13.26
C ARG A 115 -4.52 -8.85 -12.46
N TYR A 116 -3.67 -8.86 -11.42
CA TYR A 116 -3.61 -9.98 -10.49
C TYR A 116 -4.93 -10.21 -9.76
N ILE A 117 -5.57 -9.16 -9.24
CA ILE A 117 -6.88 -9.25 -8.59
C ILE A 117 -7.94 -9.80 -9.56
N GLN A 118 -7.97 -9.31 -10.81
CA GLN A 118 -8.87 -9.81 -11.85
C GLN A 118 -8.63 -11.29 -12.16
N PHE A 119 -7.37 -11.69 -12.29
CA PHE A 119 -7.01 -13.09 -12.50
C PHE A 119 -7.48 -13.99 -11.35
N GLN A 120 -7.37 -13.52 -10.10
CA GLN A 120 -7.86 -14.27 -8.94
C GLN A 120 -9.39 -14.41 -8.91
N LYS A 121 -10.14 -13.41 -9.40
CA LYS A 121 -11.60 -13.52 -9.58
C LYS A 121 -11.95 -14.62 -10.58
N GLN A 122 -11.27 -14.66 -11.72
CA GLN A 122 -11.52 -15.62 -12.81
C GLN A 122 -11.13 -17.06 -12.46
N ARG A 123 -10.16 -17.25 -11.55
CA ARG A 123 -9.74 -18.58 -11.07
C ARG A 123 -10.86 -19.37 -10.39
N GLY A 124 -11.93 -18.72 -9.93
CA GLY A 124 -13.05 -19.38 -9.27
C GLY A 124 -12.71 -20.00 -7.90
N GLY A 125 -13.66 -20.74 -7.34
CA GLY A 125 -13.54 -21.38 -6.01
C GLY A 125 -13.65 -20.42 -4.83
N VAL A 126 -13.35 -20.92 -3.62
CA VAL A 126 -13.50 -20.16 -2.35
C VAL A 126 -12.67 -18.87 -2.36
N MET A 127 -11.54 -18.85 -3.08
CA MET A 127 -10.73 -17.65 -3.23
C MET A 127 -11.31 -16.67 -4.25
N GLY A 128 -11.76 -17.12 -5.42
CA GLY A 128 -12.42 -16.24 -6.40
C GLY A 128 -13.61 -15.48 -5.79
N ALA A 129 -14.45 -16.18 -5.03
CA ALA A 129 -15.61 -15.57 -4.34
C ALA A 129 -15.21 -14.49 -3.32
N LYS A 130 -14.07 -14.66 -2.64
CA LYS A 130 -13.54 -13.64 -1.72
C LYS A 130 -13.06 -12.38 -2.47
N PHE A 131 -12.48 -12.57 -3.64
CA PHE A 131 -12.00 -11.47 -4.50
C PHE A 131 -13.14 -10.76 -5.24
N GLU A 132 -14.26 -11.44 -5.48
CA GLU A 132 -15.46 -10.88 -6.10
C GLU A 132 -16.03 -9.69 -5.32
N SER A 133 -15.84 -9.69 -3.99
CA SER A 133 -16.25 -8.60 -3.11
C SER A 133 -15.43 -7.30 -3.29
N ILE A 134 -14.30 -7.35 -4.01
CA ILE A 134 -13.45 -6.18 -4.30
C ILE A 134 -13.92 -5.58 -5.61
N LYS A 135 -14.38 -4.32 -5.61
CA LYS A 135 -14.80 -3.58 -6.80
C LYS A 135 -13.59 -2.85 -7.39
N LEU A 136 -13.26 -3.14 -8.64
CA LEU A 136 -12.18 -2.48 -9.35
C LEU A 136 -12.74 -1.36 -10.22
#